data_AF-A0A1H7LDQ4-F1
#
_entry.id   AF-A0A1H7LDQ4-F1
#
_cell.length_a   1.000
_cell.length_b   1.000
_cell.length_c   1.000
_cell.angle_alpha   90.00
_cell.angle_beta   90.00
_cell.angle_gamma   90.00
#
_symmetry.space_group_name_H-M   'P 1'
#
loop_
_entity.id
_entity.type
_entity.pdbx_description
1 polymer ?
#
loop_
_entity_poly.entity_id
_entity_poly.type
_entity_poly.pdbx_seq_one_letter_code
_entity_poly.pdbx_strand_id
1 'polypeptide(L)'
;MSSRPENLLRSTFLDSLPGPECEHIFALTQELSAPLAAWCAKYPSLLRPSRVPQISLTLAASAPFLSARELLPTGRLLLWLFAVDDLCDERPHAQEAAFPLTLCARFEQALSVLETPGAPSASEEPLHQAMRDIREGLASLPLFSALHTPLLNALRDFLRGMQLEVAWSRLYRQSPPGPAPSLQEYLEKAACFTTGTLPIYLSVLMATRDEAILPRLPHFMGLGHEAAVSIRLANDLRTYEKELAEGKLNSLILLQREMMEQHGQVPAAALERGRAEVKAHLLGAMERCSQLGGEEATAGCRATQAIVNAVAFACGFYAHHDFHHALVRKDGHRFGEARPPRAAVTPSVST
;
A
#
# COMPACT_ATOMS: atom_id res chain seq x y z
N MET A 1 -31.91 -11.91 8.69
CA MET A 1 -31.75 -11.52 7.28
C MET A 1 -30.46 -10.70 7.20
N SER A 2 -29.39 -11.35 6.75
CA SER A 2 -28.03 -10.78 6.65
C SER A 2 -28.03 -9.70 5.58
N SER A 3 -27.89 -8.43 5.98
CA SER A 3 -27.73 -7.32 5.03
C SER A 3 -26.27 -7.32 4.57
N ARG A 4 -25.94 -8.14 3.56
CA ARG A 4 -24.73 -7.92 2.78
C ARG A 4 -24.73 -6.46 2.31
N PRO A 5 -23.64 -5.71 2.48
CA PRO A 5 -23.46 -4.45 1.76
C PRO A 5 -23.19 -4.77 0.28
N GLU A 6 -24.22 -5.22 -0.45
CA GLU A 6 -24.13 -5.90 -1.75
C GLU A 6 -23.55 -5.07 -2.90
N ASN A 7 -23.00 -3.87 -2.69
CA ASN A 7 -22.56 -3.03 -3.82
C ASN A 7 -21.47 -2.00 -3.51
N LEU A 8 -20.73 -2.15 -2.41
CA LEU A 8 -19.81 -1.09 -1.96
C LEU A 8 -18.33 -1.34 -2.27
N LEU A 9 -17.94 -2.61 -2.44
CA LEU A 9 -16.57 -3.02 -2.68
C LEU A 9 -16.57 -4.15 -3.70
N ARG A 10 -16.32 -3.81 -4.97
CA ARG A 10 -16.04 -4.82 -6.00
C ARG A 10 -14.62 -5.33 -5.82
N SER A 11 -14.45 -6.59 -5.46
CA SER A 11 -13.16 -7.25 -5.36
C SER A 11 -13.35 -8.70 -5.71
N THR A 12 -12.75 -9.14 -6.82
CA THR A 12 -12.80 -10.54 -7.26
C THR A 12 -12.31 -11.50 -6.18
N PHE A 13 -11.34 -11.06 -5.36
CA PHE A 13 -10.89 -11.81 -4.18
C PHE A 13 -12.03 -12.02 -3.18
N LEU A 14 -12.66 -10.95 -2.70
CA LEU A 14 -13.76 -11.06 -1.72
C LEU A 14 -14.97 -11.81 -2.27
N ASP A 15 -15.26 -11.66 -3.56
CA ASP A 15 -16.35 -12.37 -4.25
C ASP A 15 -16.08 -13.87 -4.39
N SER A 16 -14.81 -14.29 -4.38
CA SER A 16 -14.42 -15.69 -4.48
C SER A 16 -14.44 -16.46 -3.15
N LEU A 17 -14.47 -15.74 -2.01
CA LEU A 17 -14.40 -16.34 -0.69
C LEU A 17 -15.75 -16.96 -0.27
N PRO A 18 -15.74 -18.05 0.52
CA PRO A 18 -16.93 -18.53 1.23
C PRO A 18 -17.57 -17.44 2.08
N GLY A 19 -18.90 -17.45 2.20
CA GLY A 19 -19.67 -16.46 2.96
C GLY A 19 -19.12 -16.18 4.37
N PRO A 20 -18.85 -17.20 5.20
CA PRO A 20 -18.31 -17.00 6.55
C PRO A 20 -16.93 -16.35 6.58
N GLU A 21 -16.04 -16.66 5.63
CA GLU A 21 -14.70 -16.06 5.56
C GLU A 21 -14.77 -14.59 5.17
N CYS A 22 -15.63 -14.26 4.21
CA CYS A 22 -15.89 -12.89 3.80
C CYS A 22 -16.50 -12.07 4.95
N GLU A 23 -17.48 -12.63 5.67
CA GLU A 23 -18.07 -12.00 6.87
C GLU A 23 -17.04 -11.76 7.98
N HIS A 24 -16.12 -12.71 8.20
CA HIS A 24 -15.03 -12.58 9.16
C HIS A 24 -14.07 -11.43 8.79
N ILE A 25 -13.68 -11.31 7.52
CA ILE A 25 -12.84 -10.19 7.05
C ILE A 25 -13.52 -8.84 7.31
N PHE A 26 -14.83 -8.72 7.06
CA PHE A 26 -15.55 -7.48 7.31
C PHE A 26 -15.69 -7.17 8.80
N ALA A 27 -15.89 -8.17 9.65
CA ALA A 27 -15.90 -7.98 11.10
C ALA A 27 -14.54 -7.48 11.60
N LEU A 28 -13.46 -8.16 11.21
CA LEU A 28 -12.08 -7.77 11.54
C LEU A 28 -11.72 -6.37 11.03
N THR A 29 -12.20 -6.00 9.83
CA THR A 29 -12.07 -4.65 9.29
C THR A 29 -12.66 -3.60 10.23
N GLN A 30 -13.89 -3.83 10.72
CA GLN A 30 -14.57 -2.89 11.61
C GLN A 30 -13.86 -2.79 12.97
N GLU A 31 -13.44 -3.93 13.54
CA GLU A 31 -12.70 -3.98 14.79
C GLU A 31 -11.35 -3.24 14.72
N LEU A 32 -10.66 -3.32 13.58
CA LEU A 32 -9.39 -2.62 13.34
C LEU A 32 -9.58 -1.13 13.04
N SER A 33 -10.65 -0.74 12.35
CA SER A 33 -10.89 0.65 11.92
C SER A 33 -11.02 1.63 13.09
N ALA A 34 -11.72 1.26 14.17
CA ALA A 34 -11.94 2.16 15.31
C ALA A 34 -10.63 2.60 16.02
N PRO A 35 -9.75 1.67 16.48
CA PRO A 35 -8.49 2.06 17.11
C PRO A 35 -7.52 2.73 16.12
N LEU A 36 -7.57 2.37 14.83
CA LEU A 36 -6.75 3.00 13.80
C LEU A 36 -7.20 4.45 13.54
N ALA A 37 -8.51 4.72 13.49
CA ALA A 37 -9.05 6.07 13.39
C ALA A 37 -8.70 6.94 14.59
N ALA A 38 -8.77 6.38 15.81
CA ALA A 38 -8.36 7.08 17.03
C ALA A 38 -6.88 7.45 17.01
N TRP A 39 -6.01 6.57 16.50
CA TRP A 39 -4.59 6.88 16.31
C TRP A 39 -4.38 7.93 15.21
N CYS A 40 -5.07 7.80 14.07
CA CYS A 40 -5.01 8.75 12.97
C CYS A 40 -5.37 10.19 13.43
N ALA A 41 -6.37 10.33 14.30
CA ALA A 41 -6.82 11.61 14.82
C ALA A 41 -5.77 12.33 15.68
N LYS A 42 -4.73 11.64 16.17
CA LYS A 42 -3.61 12.28 16.91
C LYS A 42 -2.70 13.11 16.01
N TYR A 43 -2.67 12.83 14.70
CA TYR A 43 -1.75 13.46 13.75
C TYR A 43 -2.51 14.06 12.54
N PRO A 44 -3.44 15.00 12.75
CA PRO A 44 -4.35 15.48 11.71
C PRO A 44 -3.66 16.23 10.56
N SER A 45 -2.45 16.75 10.78
CA SER A 45 -1.62 17.40 9.74
C SER A 45 -0.79 16.42 8.92
N LEU A 46 -0.69 15.16 9.35
CA LEU A 46 0.14 14.13 8.70
C LEU A 46 -0.72 13.03 8.08
N LEU A 47 -1.75 12.56 8.79
CA LEU A 47 -2.50 11.36 8.43
C LEU A 47 -3.90 11.70 7.93
N ARG A 48 -4.37 10.98 6.91
CA ARG A 48 -5.71 11.15 6.34
C ARG A 48 -6.70 10.11 6.90
N PRO A 49 -7.76 10.54 7.63
CA PRO A 49 -8.78 9.63 8.13
C PRO A 49 -9.50 8.84 7.03
N SER A 50 -9.59 9.39 5.82
CA SER A 50 -10.23 8.76 4.66
C SER A 50 -9.56 7.48 4.16
N ARG A 51 -8.36 7.14 4.65
CA ARG A 51 -7.63 5.91 4.32
C ARG A 51 -7.87 4.77 5.31
N VAL A 52 -8.37 5.07 6.51
CA VAL A 52 -8.55 4.08 7.57
C VAL A 52 -9.38 2.87 7.12
N PRO A 53 -10.57 3.05 6.48
CA PRO A 53 -11.37 1.93 6.01
C PRO A 53 -10.64 0.97 5.06
N GLN A 54 -9.94 1.52 4.07
CA GLN A 54 -9.23 0.80 3.02
C GLN A 54 -8.04 0.05 3.60
N ILE A 55 -7.30 0.70 4.51
CA ILE A 55 -6.17 0.09 5.20
C ILE A 55 -6.64 -1.05 6.10
N SER A 56 -7.71 -0.83 6.88
CA SER A 56 -8.27 -1.89 7.72
C SER A 56 -8.73 -3.08 6.90
N LEU A 57 -9.42 -2.85 5.77
CA LEU A 57 -9.88 -3.92 4.90
C LEU A 57 -8.72 -4.68 4.25
N THR A 58 -7.70 -3.96 3.79
CA THR A 58 -6.51 -4.56 3.16
C THR A 58 -5.81 -5.50 4.14
N LEU A 59 -5.60 -5.07 5.38
CA LEU A 59 -4.94 -5.89 6.40
C LEU A 59 -5.81 -7.07 6.83
N ALA A 60 -7.11 -6.87 7.01
CA ALA A 60 -8.04 -7.94 7.35
C ALA A 60 -8.14 -8.99 6.24
N ALA A 61 -8.15 -8.58 4.97
CA ALA A 61 -8.16 -9.48 3.82
C ALA A 61 -6.83 -10.22 3.66
N SER A 62 -5.71 -9.53 3.93
CA SER A 62 -4.37 -10.12 3.84
C SER A 62 -4.18 -11.20 4.91
N ALA A 63 -4.40 -10.86 6.18
CA ALA A 63 -4.12 -11.75 7.31
C ALA A 63 -5.37 -11.95 8.21
N PRO A 64 -6.44 -12.60 7.71
CA PRO A 64 -7.69 -12.77 8.44
C PRO A 64 -7.54 -13.63 9.70
N PHE A 65 -6.46 -14.39 9.81
CA PHE A 65 -6.14 -15.22 10.98
C PHE A 65 -5.47 -14.44 12.13
N LEU A 66 -5.16 -13.16 11.95
CA LEU A 66 -4.65 -12.29 13.02
C LEU A 66 -5.80 -11.48 13.64
N SER A 67 -5.64 -11.12 14.91
CA SER A 67 -6.61 -10.23 15.59
C SER A 67 -6.42 -8.76 15.20
N ALA A 68 -7.44 -7.93 15.39
CA ALA A 68 -7.34 -6.48 15.19
C ALA A 68 -6.22 -5.85 16.03
N ARG A 69 -5.97 -6.36 17.24
CA ARG A 69 -4.87 -5.92 18.11
C ARG A 69 -3.50 -6.22 17.49
N GLU A 70 -3.33 -7.39 16.90
CA GLU A 70 -2.09 -7.80 16.24
C GLU A 70 -1.85 -7.05 14.93
N LEU A 71 -2.92 -6.68 14.21
CA LEU A 71 -2.85 -5.90 12.98
C LEU A 71 -2.66 -4.39 13.19
N LEU A 72 -3.01 -3.86 14.37
CA LEU A 72 -2.99 -2.42 14.63
C LEU A 72 -1.61 -1.76 14.40
N PRO A 73 -0.46 -2.30 14.88
CA PRO A 73 0.84 -1.73 14.58
C PRO A 73 1.13 -1.65 13.08
N THR A 74 0.78 -2.70 12.32
CA THR A 74 0.89 -2.72 10.85
C THR A 74 0.01 -1.65 10.20
N GLY A 75 -1.22 -1.48 10.69
CA GLY A 75 -2.12 -0.43 10.20
C GLY A 75 -1.57 0.98 10.38
N ARG A 76 -0.91 1.23 11.53
CA ARG A 76 -0.23 2.51 11.80
C ARG A 76 0.95 2.73 10.86
N LEU A 77 1.76 1.69 10.67
CA LEU A 77 2.87 1.72 9.72
C LEU A 77 2.38 2.02 8.29
N LEU A 78 1.31 1.36 7.84
CA LEU A 78 0.75 1.58 6.52
C LEU A 78 0.20 3.00 6.35
N LEU A 79 -0.51 3.55 7.33
CA LEU A 79 -0.92 4.95 7.33
C LEU A 79 0.27 5.92 7.24
N TRP A 80 1.37 5.62 7.95
CA TRP A 80 2.58 6.42 7.92
C TRP A 80 3.26 6.38 6.55
N LEU A 81 3.40 5.20 5.93
CA LEU A 81 3.96 5.07 4.57
C LEU A 81 3.15 5.90 3.56
N PHE A 82 1.83 5.85 3.66
CA PHE A 82 0.92 6.66 2.86
C PHE A 82 1.08 8.18 3.11
N ALA A 83 1.40 8.60 4.32
CA ALA A 83 1.68 10.00 4.62
C ALA A 83 3.04 10.46 4.06
N VAL A 84 4.05 9.59 4.09
CA VAL A 84 5.34 9.83 3.42
C VAL A 84 5.13 10.03 1.92
N ASP A 85 4.32 9.16 1.30
CA ASP A 85 3.91 9.24 -0.10
C ASP A 85 3.26 10.57 -0.45
N ASP A 86 2.23 10.99 0.32
CA ASP A 86 1.56 12.28 0.11
C ASP A 86 2.51 13.48 0.23
N LEU A 87 3.41 13.46 1.21
CA LEU A 87 4.40 14.53 1.40
C LEU A 87 5.39 14.59 0.22
N CYS A 88 5.57 13.48 -0.50
CA CYS A 88 6.30 13.45 -1.75
C CYS A 88 5.50 13.97 -2.94
N ASP A 89 4.20 13.70 -2.95
CA ASP A 89 3.30 13.96 -4.08
C ASP A 89 2.68 15.37 -4.10
N GLU A 90 2.24 15.92 -2.97
CA GLU A 90 1.41 17.13 -2.91
C GLU A 90 2.18 18.45 -3.09
N ARG A 91 3.31 18.42 -3.80
CA ARG A 91 4.23 19.56 -3.83
C ARG A 91 3.90 20.52 -4.98
N PRO A 92 3.85 21.85 -4.72
CA PRO A 92 3.85 22.85 -5.78
C PRO A 92 5.17 22.78 -6.58
N HIS A 93 5.08 22.72 -7.92
CA HIS A 93 6.22 22.61 -8.84
C HIS A 93 7.35 23.64 -8.62
N ALA A 94 7.05 24.78 -7.98
CA ALA A 94 8.01 25.86 -7.73
C ALA A 94 9.06 25.58 -6.61
N GLN A 95 8.91 24.53 -5.81
CA GLN A 95 9.79 24.25 -4.65
C GLN A 95 10.71 23.02 -4.82
N GLU A 96 10.86 22.49 -6.04
CA GLU A 96 11.54 21.21 -6.30
C GLU A 96 13.07 21.20 -6.08
N ALA A 97 13.76 22.34 -6.09
CA ALA A 97 15.23 22.37 -6.18
C ALA A 97 15.99 22.02 -4.88
N ALA A 98 15.43 22.30 -3.70
CA ALA A 98 16.12 22.11 -2.40
C ALA A 98 15.39 21.15 -1.42
N PHE A 99 14.18 20.70 -1.77
CA PHE A 99 13.26 19.99 -0.87
C PHE A 99 13.45 18.46 -0.77
N PRO A 100 13.90 17.71 -1.81
CA PRO A 100 14.04 16.26 -1.68
C PRO A 100 15.01 15.86 -0.57
N LEU A 101 16.12 16.61 -0.41
CA LEU A 101 17.14 16.34 0.60
C LEU A 101 16.64 16.62 2.02
N THR A 102 15.84 17.68 2.22
CA THR A 102 15.33 18.05 3.55
C THR A 102 14.22 17.11 4.01
N LEU A 103 13.31 16.70 3.11
CA LEU A 103 12.25 15.75 3.46
C LEU A 103 12.82 14.35 3.71
N CYS A 104 13.75 13.87 2.88
CA CYS A 104 14.37 12.57 3.11
C CYS A 104 15.20 12.55 4.40
N ALA A 105 15.90 13.65 4.72
CA ALA A 105 16.57 13.78 6.01
C ALA A 105 15.58 13.70 7.18
N ARG A 106 14.39 14.30 7.06
CA ARG A 106 13.31 14.19 8.07
C ARG A 106 12.81 12.76 8.20
N PHE A 107 12.66 12.03 7.10
CA PHE A 107 12.27 10.62 7.15
C PHE A 107 13.36 9.73 7.76
N GLU A 108 14.63 9.93 7.42
CA GLU A 108 15.75 9.23 8.06
C GLU A 108 15.83 9.53 9.56
N GLN A 109 15.56 10.78 9.98
CA GLN A 109 15.44 11.12 11.39
C GLN A 109 14.26 10.38 12.05
N ALA A 110 13.12 10.25 11.38
CA ALA A 110 12.02 9.41 11.87
C ALA A 110 12.45 7.95 12.02
N LEU A 111 13.15 7.39 11.04
CA LEU A 111 13.64 6.01 11.09
C LEU A 111 14.68 5.79 12.21
N SER A 112 15.44 6.81 12.60
CA SER A 112 16.35 6.72 13.76
C SER A 112 15.60 6.42 15.07
N VAL A 113 14.35 6.86 15.19
CA VAL A 113 13.47 6.51 16.32
C VAL A 113 13.17 5.02 16.34
N LEU A 114 12.98 4.41 15.17
CA LEU A 114 12.78 2.97 15.03
C LEU A 114 14.04 2.21 15.45
N GLU A 115 15.21 2.68 15.03
CA GLU A 115 16.52 2.07 15.27
C GLU A 115 16.92 2.05 16.74
N THR A 116 16.84 3.18 17.44
CA THR A 116 17.34 3.30 18.82
C THR A 116 16.22 3.64 19.83
N PRO A 117 15.87 2.74 20.76
CA PRO A 117 14.94 3.06 21.85
C PRO A 117 15.42 4.27 22.66
N GLY A 118 14.51 5.19 22.94
CA GLY A 118 14.82 6.34 23.80
C GLY A 118 15.72 7.39 23.14
N ALA A 119 15.95 7.32 21.83
CA ALA A 119 16.60 8.40 21.10
C ALA A 119 15.92 9.74 21.46
N PRO A 120 16.67 10.73 21.99
CA PRO A 120 16.10 12.02 22.36
C PRO A 120 15.57 12.68 21.09
N SER A 121 14.25 12.65 20.92
CA SER A 121 13.60 13.42 19.87
C SER A 121 13.59 14.85 20.35
N ALA A 122 14.61 15.62 19.96
CA ALA A 122 14.63 17.06 20.19
C ALA A 122 13.48 17.80 19.46
N SER A 123 12.74 17.08 18.60
CA SER A 123 11.71 17.62 17.74
C SER A 123 10.33 17.10 18.15
N GLU A 124 9.38 18.03 18.34
CA GLU A 124 7.94 17.74 18.46
C GLU A 124 7.28 17.41 17.10
N GLU A 125 8.08 17.03 16.10
CA GLU A 125 7.59 16.78 14.75
C GLU A 125 6.66 15.56 14.67
N PRO A 126 5.47 15.68 14.03
CA PRO A 126 4.49 14.60 13.93
C PRO A 126 5.02 13.28 13.34
N LEU A 127 5.95 13.35 12.37
CA LEU A 127 6.57 12.15 11.76
C LEU A 127 7.33 11.31 12.78
N HIS A 128 8.09 11.96 13.67
CA HIS A 128 8.89 11.30 14.71
C HIS A 128 8.01 10.70 15.80
N GLN A 129 6.97 11.45 16.21
CA GLN A 129 6.00 10.97 17.19
C GLN A 129 5.23 9.76 16.68
N ALA A 130 4.73 9.81 15.43
CA ALA A 130 4.04 8.70 14.82
C ALA A 130 4.93 7.45 14.71
N MET A 131 6.22 7.62 14.33
CA MET A 131 7.16 6.51 14.26
C MET A 131 7.47 5.90 15.65
N ARG A 132 7.44 6.70 16.72
CA ARG A 132 7.54 6.20 18.11
C ARG A 132 6.35 5.31 18.47
N ASP A 133 5.13 5.78 18.22
CA ASP A 133 3.90 4.99 18.45
C ASP A 133 3.90 3.69 17.62
N ILE A 134 4.43 3.72 16.40
CA ILE A 134 4.59 2.54 15.53
C ILE A 134 5.60 1.58 16.16
N ARG A 135 6.81 2.05 16.50
CA ARG A 135 7.85 1.23 17.12
C ARG A 135 7.34 0.56 18.40
N GLU A 136 6.67 1.29 19.28
CA GLU A 136 6.13 0.75 20.53
C GLU A 136 5.10 -0.35 20.26
N GLY A 137 4.22 -0.15 19.27
CA GLY A 137 3.28 -1.18 18.83
C GLY A 137 4.00 -2.41 18.28
N LEU A 138 4.97 -2.22 17.39
CA LEU A 138 5.75 -3.29 16.78
C LEU A 138 6.58 -4.04 17.82
N ALA A 139 7.17 -3.35 18.80
CA ALA A 139 7.97 -3.95 19.86
C ALA A 139 7.18 -4.91 20.77
N SER A 140 5.85 -4.82 20.77
CA SER A 140 4.98 -5.77 21.44
C SER A 140 4.73 -7.07 20.65
N LEU A 141 5.16 -7.12 19.38
CA LEU A 141 4.95 -8.27 18.51
C LEU A 141 6.03 -9.34 18.69
N PRO A 142 5.67 -10.63 18.62
CA PRO A 142 6.54 -11.76 18.93
C PRO A 142 7.90 -11.76 18.23
N LEU A 143 7.94 -11.49 16.92
CA LEU A 143 9.18 -11.59 16.14
C LEU A 143 9.84 -10.23 15.89
N PHE A 144 9.44 -9.19 16.62
CA PHE A 144 10.00 -7.84 16.45
C PHE A 144 11.53 -7.83 16.53
N SER A 145 12.11 -8.44 17.57
CA SER A 145 13.56 -8.42 17.76
C SER A 145 14.33 -9.06 16.59
N ALA A 146 13.77 -10.07 15.95
CA ALA A 146 14.41 -10.77 14.84
C ALA A 146 14.18 -10.08 13.49
N LEU A 147 13.03 -9.42 13.31
CA LEU A 147 12.64 -8.78 12.05
C LEU A 147 12.84 -7.25 12.04
N HIS A 148 13.27 -6.64 13.16
CA HIS A 148 13.47 -5.20 13.28
C HIS A 148 14.49 -4.67 12.27
N THR A 149 15.66 -5.30 12.14
CA THR A 149 16.68 -4.89 11.17
C THR A 149 16.21 -5.06 9.72
N PRO A 150 15.62 -6.20 9.32
CA PRO A 150 14.97 -6.34 8.01
C PRO A 150 13.93 -5.23 7.72
N LEU A 151 13.09 -4.91 8.71
CA LEU A 151 12.07 -3.85 8.56
C LEU A 151 12.72 -2.48 8.33
N LEU A 152 13.74 -2.13 9.11
CA LEU A 152 14.45 -0.86 8.97
C LEU A 152 15.12 -0.74 7.59
N ASN A 153 15.71 -1.82 7.09
CA ASN A 153 16.29 -1.85 5.74
C ASN A 153 15.20 -1.66 4.67
N ALA A 154 14.08 -2.37 4.78
CA ALA A 154 12.97 -2.23 3.85
C ALA A 154 12.37 -0.81 3.83
N LEU A 155 12.33 -0.12 4.98
CA LEU A 155 11.91 1.28 5.07
C LEU A 155 12.91 2.24 4.42
N ARG A 156 14.21 2.00 4.58
CA ARG A 156 15.25 2.78 3.88
C ARG A 156 15.19 2.55 2.37
N ASP A 157 14.94 1.33 1.93
CA ASP A 157 14.79 1.01 0.50
C ASP A 157 13.53 1.67 -0.09
N PHE A 158 12.42 1.70 0.65
CA PHE A 158 11.24 2.50 0.28
C PHE A 158 11.59 3.98 0.03
N LEU A 159 12.31 4.62 0.97
CA LEU A 159 12.74 6.02 0.80
C LEU A 159 13.68 6.22 -0.40
N ARG A 160 14.64 5.31 -0.61
CA ARG A 160 15.55 5.35 -1.77
C ARG A 160 14.78 5.22 -3.09
N GLY A 161 13.81 4.31 -3.14
CA GLY A 161 12.94 4.15 -4.30
C GLY A 161 12.18 5.44 -4.62
N MET A 162 11.61 6.10 -3.61
CA MET A 162 10.89 7.36 -3.80
C MET A 162 11.81 8.48 -4.30
N GLN A 163 13.04 8.56 -3.79
CA GLN A 163 14.04 9.51 -4.27
C GLN A 163 14.37 9.29 -5.76
N LEU A 164 14.52 8.03 -6.18
CA LEU A 164 14.78 7.68 -7.56
C LEU A 164 13.60 8.05 -8.47
N GLU A 165 12.36 7.73 -8.08
CA GLU A 165 11.17 8.12 -8.86
C GLU A 165 11.03 9.64 -9.01
N VAL A 166 11.30 10.40 -7.94
CA VAL A 166 11.31 11.87 -7.99
C VAL A 166 12.40 12.37 -8.94
N ALA A 167 13.61 11.81 -8.86
CA ALA A 167 14.72 12.20 -9.71
C ALA A 167 14.43 11.90 -11.20
N TRP A 168 13.92 10.71 -11.51
CA TRP A 168 13.56 10.33 -12.88
C TRP A 168 12.38 11.16 -13.42
N SER A 169 11.35 11.39 -12.61
CA SER A 169 10.21 12.23 -13.01
C SER A 169 10.64 13.68 -13.26
N ARG A 170 11.58 14.21 -12.48
CA ARG A 170 12.18 15.53 -12.73
C ARG A 170 12.94 15.58 -14.05
N LEU A 171 13.79 14.60 -14.32
CA LEU A 171 14.53 14.50 -15.59
C LEU A 171 13.57 14.41 -16.78
N TYR A 172 12.50 13.63 -16.63
CA TYR A 172 11.45 13.49 -17.63
C TYR A 172 10.76 14.82 -17.97
N ARG A 173 10.45 15.65 -16.96
CA ARG A 173 9.82 16.97 -17.17
C ARG A 173 10.76 17.99 -17.82
N GLN A 174 12.04 17.98 -17.46
CA GLN A 174 13.01 19.01 -17.86
C GLN A 174 13.43 18.92 -19.33
N SER A 175 13.45 17.72 -19.89
CA SER A 175 13.72 17.51 -21.30
C SER A 175 12.78 16.42 -21.76
N PRO A 176 11.78 16.68 -22.61
CA PRO A 176 11.12 15.62 -23.38
C PRO A 176 11.80 15.49 -24.75
N PRO A 177 12.32 14.31 -25.18
CA PRO A 177 12.32 12.99 -24.55
C PRO A 177 13.62 12.76 -23.77
N GLY A 178 13.65 13.14 -22.51
CA GLY A 178 14.83 13.07 -21.65
C GLY A 178 15.09 11.64 -21.20
N PRO A 179 16.27 11.40 -20.60
CA PRO A 179 16.64 10.07 -20.15
C PRO A 179 15.58 9.53 -19.18
N ALA A 180 15.09 8.33 -19.46
CA ALA A 180 14.18 7.57 -18.62
C ALA A 180 14.80 6.19 -18.36
N PRO A 181 14.55 5.59 -17.18
CA PRO A 181 14.98 4.21 -16.92
C PRO A 181 14.27 3.25 -17.89
N SER A 182 14.84 2.07 -18.11
CA SER A 182 14.08 0.97 -18.71
C SER A 182 12.97 0.51 -17.75
N LEU A 183 11.95 -0.20 -18.26
CA LEU A 183 10.94 -0.80 -17.39
C LEU A 183 11.57 -1.70 -16.32
N GLN A 184 12.55 -2.50 -16.69
CA GLN A 184 13.25 -3.39 -15.76
C GLN A 184 13.97 -2.59 -14.66
N GLU A 185 14.70 -1.54 -15.02
CA GLU A 185 15.39 -0.70 -14.04
C GLU A 185 14.40 0.02 -13.11
N TYR A 186 13.28 0.50 -13.66
CA TYR A 186 12.21 1.10 -12.89
C TYR A 186 11.66 0.12 -11.85
N LEU A 187 11.32 -1.11 -12.27
CA LEU A 187 10.75 -2.13 -11.39
C LEU A 187 11.74 -2.59 -10.30
N GLU A 188 13.01 -2.82 -10.65
CA GLU A 188 14.02 -3.36 -9.73
C GLU A 188 14.56 -2.34 -8.73
N LYS A 189 14.69 -1.07 -9.13
CA LYS A 189 15.38 -0.07 -8.30
C LYS A 189 14.46 0.89 -7.58
N ALA A 190 13.22 1.04 -8.02
CA ALA A 190 12.30 1.97 -7.40
C ALA A 190 10.92 1.38 -7.16
N ALA A 191 10.25 0.94 -8.23
CA ALA A 191 8.82 0.68 -8.21
C ALA A 191 8.42 -0.45 -7.24
N CYS A 192 9.27 -1.48 -7.07
CA CYS A 192 9.05 -2.53 -6.09
C CYS A 192 9.16 -2.03 -4.64
N PHE A 193 10.01 -1.03 -4.38
CA PHE A 193 10.20 -0.49 -3.04
C PHE A 193 9.14 0.56 -2.69
N THR A 194 8.76 1.41 -3.64
CA THR A 194 7.87 2.57 -3.45
C THR A 194 6.42 2.22 -3.13
N THR A 195 6.02 0.95 -3.25
CA THR A 195 4.69 0.51 -2.78
C THR A 195 4.59 0.41 -1.24
N GLY A 196 5.72 0.38 -0.53
CA GLY A 196 5.74 0.11 0.91
C GLY A 196 5.34 -1.33 1.28
N THR A 197 5.22 -2.22 0.30
CA THR A 197 4.72 -3.59 0.46
C THR A 197 5.58 -4.43 1.41
N LEU A 198 6.90 -4.42 1.23
CA LEU A 198 7.84 -5.18 2.07
C LEU A 198 7.79 -4.80 3.56
N PRO A 199 7.87 -3.52 3.97
CA PRO A 199 7.78 -3.17 5.38
C PRO A 199 6.42 -3.54 6.01
N ILE A 200 5.32 -3.46 5.26
CA ILE A 200 4.00 -3.92 5.72
C ILE A 200 4.03 -5.43 6.00
N TYR A 201 4.57 -6.23 5.08
CA TYR A 201 4.61 -7.68 5.24
C TYR A 201 5.53 -8.12 6.38
N LEU A 202 6.70 -7.51 6.51
CA LEU A 202 7.57 -7.78 7.67
C LEU A 202 6.84 -7.49 8.99
N SER A 203 6.04 -6.42 9.05
CA SER A 203 5.21 -6.11 10.21
C SER A 203 4.09 -7.15 10.45
N VAL A 204 3.45 -7.68 9.40
CA VAL A 204 2.49 -8.79 9.53
C VAL A 204 3.18 -10.06 10.01
N LEU A 205 4.34 -10.39 9.45
CA LEU A 205 5.15 -11.53 9.85
C LEU A 205 5.58 -11.45 11.32
N MET A 206 5.87 -10.26 11.84
CA MET A 206 6.14 -10.07 13.27
C MET A 206 5.03 -10.59 14.18
N ALA A 207 3.78 -10.57 13.71
CA ALA A 207 2.61 -10.99 14.46
C ALA A 207 2.27 -12.49 14.35
N THR A 208 2.84 -13.24 13.41
CA THR A 208 2.42 -14.64 13.13
C THR A 208 2.83 -15.65 14.20
N ARG A 209 3.69 -15.28 15.17
CA ARG A 209 4.23 -16.15 16.25
C ARG A 209 4.96 -17.40 15.73
N ASP A 210 5.38 -17.40 14.47
CA ASP A 210 6.00 -18.54 13.82
C ASP A 210 7.49 -18.29 13.62
N GLU A 211 8.33 -18.78 14.53
CA GLU A 211 9.79 -18.62 14.42
C GLU A 211 10.40 -19.39 13.25
N ALA A 212 9.69 -20.36 12.65
CA ALA A 212 10.16 -21.09 11.48
C ALA A 212 10.33 -20.18 10.25
N ILE A 213 9.77 -18.96 10.28
CA ILE A 213 9.97 -17.98 9.22
C ILE A 213 11.40 -17.42 9.18
N LEU A 214 12.10 -17.37 10.31
CA LEU A 214 13.40 -16.70 10.43
C LEU A 214 14.48 -17.33 9.55
N PRO A 215 14.73 -18.66 9.59
CA PRO A 215 15.69 -19.29 8.67
C PRO A 215 15.24 -19.21 7.21
N ARG A 216 13.95 -18.92 6.96
CA ARG A 216 13.33 -18.83 5.64
C ARG A 216 13.11 -17.39 5.19
N LEU A 217 13.64 -16.41 5.91
CA LEU A 217 13.41 -15.00 5.61
C LEU A 217 13.76 -14.61 4.16
N PRO A 218 14.86 -15.09 3.54
CA PRO A 218 15.15 -14.81 2.13
C PRO A 218 14.02 -15.25 1.18
N HIS A 219 13.36 -16.37 1.46
CA HIS A 219 12.22 -16.85 0.67
C HIS A 219 11.04 -15.88 0.79
N PHE A 220 10.67 -15.46 2.02
CA PHE A 220 9.58 -14.50 2.22
C PHE A 220 9.88 -13.12 1.65
N MET A 221 11.15 -12.69 1.66
CA MET A 221 11.57 -11.45 1.00
C MET A 221 11.41 -11.55 -0.53
N GLY A 222 11.77 -12.69 -1.14
CA GLY A 222 11.54 -12.93 -2.56
C GLY A 222 10.05 -12.96 -2.92
N LEU A 223 9.22 -13.61 -2.09
CA LEU A 223 7.77 -13.62 -2.27
C LEU A 223 7.17 -12.20 -2.13
N GLY A 224 7.64 -11.43 -1.14
CA GLY A 224 7.26 -10.05 -0.92
C GLY A 224 7.68 -9.12 -2.06
N HIS A 225 8.80 -9.40 -2.73
CA HIS A 225 9.24 -8.67 -3.91
C HIS A 225 8.29 -8.87 -5.09
N GLU A 226 7.94 -10.12 -5.44
CA GLU A 226 6.97 -10.39 -6.52
C GLU A 226 5.59 -9.78 -6.21
N ALA A 227 5.20 -9.81 -4.94
CA ALA A 227 3.99 -9.16 -4.49
C ALA A 227 4.03 -7.63 -4.68
N ALA A 228 5.15 -6.99 -4.34
CA ALA A 228 5.34 -5.56 -4.51
C ALA A 228 5.30 -5.15 -6.00
N VAL A 229 5.95 -5.91 -6.87
CA VAL A 229 5.90 -5.70 -8.33
C VAL A 229 4.47 -5.83 -8.85
N SER A 230 3.73 -6.86 -8.41
CA SER A 230 2.34 -7.06 -8.82
C SER A 230 1.47 -5.86 -8.42
N ILE A 231 1.56 -5.43 -7.15
CA ILE A 231 0.78 -4.31 -6.63
C ILE A 231 1.12 -3.01 -7.35
N ARG A 232 2.41 -2.77 -7.62
CA ARG A 232 2.89 -1.60 -8.37
C ARG A 232 2.32 -1.56 -9.77
N LEU A 233 2.44 -2.64 -10.55
CA LEU A 233 1.93 -2.67 -11.92
C LEU A 233 0.40 -2.50 -11.97
N ALA A 234 -0.32 -3.06 -11.00
CA ALA A 234 -1.76 -2.86 -10.87
C ALA A 234 -2.11 -1.39 -10.56
N ASN A 235 -1.32 -0.74 -9.69
CA ASN A 235 -1.44 0.69 -9.40
C ASN A 235 -1.18 1.54 -10.66
N ASP A 236 -0.05 1.35 -11.34
CA ASP A 236 0.33 2.11 -12.54
C ASP A 236 -0.74 2.02 -13.66
N LEU A 237 -1.32 0.83 -13.88
CA LEU A 237 -2.43 0.64 -14.82
C LEU A 237 -3.65 1.51 -14.46
N ARG A 238 -3.88 1.70 -13.17
CA ARG A 238 -5.03 2.43 -12.63
C ARG A 238 -4.79 3.92 -12.56
N THR A 239 -3.56 4.36 -12.27
CA THR A 239 -3.20 5.76 -12.02
C THR A 239 -2.61 6.46 -13.25
N TYR A 240 -2.44 5.77 -14.38
CA TYR A 240 -1.84 6.31 -15.61
C TYR A 240 -2.27 7.72 -15.99
N GLU A 241 -3.57 7.99 -16.13
CA GLU A 241 -4.04 9.31 -16.59
C GLU A 241 -3.70 10.42 -15.60
N LYS A 242 -3.82 10.12 -14.30
CA LYS A 242 -3.47 11.04 -13.21
C LYS A 242 -1.97 11.33 -13.23
N GLU A 243 -1.14 10.29 -13.25
CA GLU A 243 0.31 10.43 -13.18
C GLU A 243 0.89 11.09 -14.44
N LEU A 244 0.30 10.83 -15.61
CA LEU A 244 0.63 11.55 -16.83
C LEU A 244 0.35 13.05 -16.71
N ALA A 245 -0.82 13.43 -16.16
CA ALA A 245 -1.16 14.84 -15.94
C ALA A 245 -0.25 15.52 -14.90
N GLU A 246 0.24 14.76 -13.92
CA GLU A 246 1.20 15.22 -12.90
C GLU A 246 2.66 15.25 -13.42
N GLY A 247 2.92 14.71 -14.61
CA GLY A 247 4.28 14.58 -15.16
C GLY A 247 5.16 13.64 -14.33
N LYS A 248 4.56 12.59 -13.75
CA LYS A 248 5.24 11.50 -13.04
C LYS A 248 5.51 10.35 -14.01
N LEU A 249 6.53 9.55 -13.72
CA LEU A 249 6.79 8.32 -14.47
C LEU A 249 6.08 7.13 -13.83
N ASN A 250 5.61 6.22 -14.68
CA ASN A 250 5.14 4.90 -14.32
C ASN A 250 5.44 3.91 -15.44
N SER A 251 5.18 2.62 -15.22
CA SER A 251 5.46 1.57 -16.20
C SER A 251 4.83 1.80 -17.58
N LEU A 252 3.60 2.32 -17.65
CA LEU A 252 2.92 2.59 -18.91
C LEU A 252 3.54 3.76 -19.69
N ILE A 253 3.93 4.83 -19.00
CA ILE A 253 4.59 5.98 -19.61
C ILE A 253 5.95 5.57 -20.18
N LEU A 254 6.69 4.73 -19.47
CA LEU A 254 7.98 4.19 -19.93
C LEU A 254 7.81 3.35 -21.21
N LEU A 255 6.92 2.37 -21.20
CA LEU A 255 6.69 1.50 -22.35
C LEU A 255 6.09 2.24 -23.55
N GLN A 256 5.15 3.16 -23.33
CA GLN A 256 4.58 3.97 -24.40
C GLN A 256 5.69 4.76 -25.12
N ARG A 257 6.60 5.37 -24.35
CA ARG A 257 7.75 6.10 -24.90
C ARG A 257 8.70 5.18 -25.66
N GLU A 258 9.08 4.06 -25.06
CA GLU A 258 9.94 3.08 -25.71
C GLU A 258 9.38 2.63 -27.06
N MET A 259 8.09 2.34 -27.14
CA MET A 259 7.43 1.95 -28.39
C MET A 259 7.36 3.07 -29.44
N MET A 260 7.19 4.32 -29.00
CA MET A 260 7.24 5.47 -29.89
C MET A 260 8.66 5.71 -30.44
N GLU A 261 9.66 5.65 -29.56
CA GLU A 261 11.06 5.96 -29.86
C GLU A 261 11.74 4.84 -30.67
N GLN A 262 11.55 3.57 -30.30
CA GLN A 262 12.24 2.43 -30.92
C GLN A 262 11.45 1.81 -32.08
N HIS A 263 10.12 1.88 -32.06
CA HIS A 263 9.27 1.21 -33.06
C HIS A 263 8.45 2.17 -33.92
N GLY A 264 8.63 3.49 -33.77
CA GLY A 264 7.96 4.51 -34.58
C GLY A 264 6.42 4.44 -34.50
N GLN A 265 5.88 3.90 -33.41
CA GLN A 265 4.44 3.74 -33.25
C GLN A 265 3.76 5.08 -32.96
N VAL A 266 2.53 5.22 -33.44
CA VAL A 266 1.67 6.35 -33.07
C VAL A 266 1.25 6.26 -31.60
N PRO A 267 1.06 7.39 -30.88
CA PRO A 267 0.88 7.40 -29.42
C PRO A 267 -0.24 6.48 -28.88
N ALA A 268 -1.37 6.39 -29.59
CA ALA A 268 -2.48 5.54 -29.19
C ALA A 268 -2.16 4.04 -29.33
N ALA A 269 -1.48 3.64 -30.40
CA ALA A 269 -1.07 2.26 -30.60
C ALA A 269 0.02 1.84 -29.61
N ALA A 270 0.96 2.74 -29.32
CA ALA A 270 1.99 2.56 -28.30
C ALA A 270 1.38 2.39 -26.90
N LEU A 271 0.36 3.19 -26.55
CA LEU A 271 -0.34 3.06 -25.27
C LEU A 271 -1.05 1.71 -25.13
N GLU A 272 -1.80 1.29 -26.15
CA GLU A 272 -2.55 0.02 -26.08
C GLU A 272 -1.62 -1.19 -25.97
N ARG A 273 -0.49 -1.18 -26.71
CA ARG A 273 0.53 -2.22 -26.58
C ARG A 273 1.22 -2.17 -25.22
N GLY A 274 1.60 -0.99 -24.74
CA GLY A 274 2.15 -0.80 -23.39
C GLY A 274 1.20 -1.33 -22.31
N ARG A 275 -0.11 -1.08 -22.45
CA ARG A 275 -1.13 -1.62 -21.54
C ARG A 275 -1.19 -3.14 -21.56
N ALA A 276 -1.13 -3.75 -22.74
CA ALA A 276 -1.08 -5.20 -22.87
C ALA A 276 0.18 -5.80 -22.21
N GLU A 277 1.33 -5.14 -22.39
CA GLU A 277 2.62 -5.57 -21.85
C GLU A 277 2.69 -5.42 -20.32
N VAL A 278 2.31 -4.27 -19.76
CA VAL A 278 2.18 -4.08 -18.30
C VAL A 278 1.24 -5.11 -17.69
N LYS A 279 0.11 -5.40 -18.35
CA LYS A 279 -0.81 -6.45 -17.89
C LYS A 279 -0.18 -7.84 -17.93
N ALA A 280 0.61 -8.15 -18.95
CA ALA A 280 1.35 -9.41 -19.03
C ALA A 280 2.39 -9.52 -17.90
N HIS A 281 3.14 -8.46 -17.61
CA HIS A 281 4.07 -8.41 -16.49
C HIS A 281 3.38 -8.57 -15.14
N LEU A 282 2.23 -7.92 -14.94
CA LEU A 282 1.39 -8.06 -13.74
C LEU A 282 0.96 -9.51 -13.54
N LEU A 283 0.39 -10.14 -14.58
CA LEU A 283 -0.07 -11.53 -14.50
C LEU A 283 1.11 -12.48 -14.24
N GLY A 284 2.26 -12.27 -14.87
CA GLY A 284 3.45 -13.07 -14.63
C GLY A 284 4.01 -12.91 -13.21
N ALA A 285 3.97 -11.70 -12.63
CA ALA A 285 4.37 -11.46 -11.25
C ALA A 285 3.40 -12.12 -10.24
N MET A 286 2.09 -12.03 -10.50
CA MET A 286 1.09 -12.72 -9.70
C MET A 286 1.25 -14.24 -9.76
N GLU A 287 1.55 -14.79 -10.94
CA GLU A 287 1.81 -16.22 -11.13
C GLU A 287 3.06 -16.66 -10.37
N ARG A 288 4.18 -15.93 -10.48
CA ARG A 288 5.40 -16.24 -9.70
C ARG A 288 5.16 -16.16 -8.20
N CYS A 289 4.41 -15.15 -7.74
CA CYS A 289 4.01 -15.05 -6.34
C CYS A 289 3.18 -16.28 -5.90
N SER A 290 2.22 -16.69 -6.72
CA SER A 290 1.42 -17.89 -6.45
C SER A 290 2.23 -19.19 -6.52
N GLN A 291 3.22 -19.31 -7.40
CA GLN A 291 4.07 -20.49 -7.51
C GLN A 291 5.03 -20.59 -6.32
N LEU A 292 5.67 -19.48 -5.94
CA LEU A 292 6.56 -19.42 -4.78
C LEU A 292 5.81 -19.70 -3.47
N GLY A 293 4.56 -19.25 -3.36
CA GLY A 293 3.76 -19.40 -2.14
C GLY A 293 2.74 -20.54 -2.12
N GLY A 294 2.41 -21.14 -3.26
CA GLY A 294 1.18 -21.92 -3.41
C GLY A 294 1.12 -23.20 -2.59
N GLU A 295 2.19 -24.00 -2.62
CA GLU A 295 2.26 -25.26 -1.85
C GLU A 295 2.20 -25.00 -0.34
N GLU A 296 2.88 -23.95 0.13
CA GLU A 296 2.94 -23.62 1.56
C GLU A 296 1.68 -22.91 2.07
N ALA A 297 1.07 -22.06 1.26
CA ALA A 297 -0.23 -21.47 1.57
C ALA A 297 -1.28 -22.58 1.74
N THR A 298 -1.29 -23.55 0.81
CA THR A 298 -2.17 -24.73 0.88
C THR A 298 -1.87 -25.59 2.11
N ALA A 299 -0.60 -25.68 2.52
CA ALA A 299 -0.17 -26.35 3.74
C ALA A 299 -0.47 -25.55 5.04
N GLY A 300 -1.11 -24.38 4.93
CA GLY A 300 -1.53 -23.58 6.08
C GLY A 300 -0.46 -22.64 6.65
N CYS A 301 0.63 -22.37 5.91
CA CYS A 301 1.63 -21.39 6.33
C CYS A 301 1.03 -19.98 6.32
N ARG A 302 0.77 -19.45 7.52
CA ARG A 302 0.17 -18.12 7.72
C ARG A 302 0.99 -17.00 7.08
N ALA A 303 2.32 -17.08 7.15
CA ALA A 303 3.22 -16.10 6.56
C ALA A 303 3.03 -16.00 5.03
N THR A 304 3.01 -17.15 4.36
CA THR A 304 2.78 -17.25 2.93
C THR A 304 1.38 -16.81 2.54
N GLN A 305 0.37 -17.26 3.29
CA GLN A 305 -1.02 -16.90 3.07
C GLN A 305 -1.24 -15.38 3.16
N ALA A 306 -0.58 -14.70 4.12
CA ALA A 306 -0.68 -13.25 4.25
C ALA A 306 -0.26 -12.52 2.97
N ILE A 307 0.87 -12.92 2.39
CA ILE A 307 1.45 -12.25 1.21
C ILE A 307 0.60 -12.57 -0.03
N VAL A 308 0.21 -13.82 -0.22
CA VAL A 308 -0.61 -14.24 -1.38
C VAL A 308 -1.99 -13.56 -1.35
N ASN A 309 -2.64 -13.52 -0.18
CA ASN A 309 -3.92 -12.82 -0.02
C ASN A 309 -3.79 -11.34 -0.30
N ALA A 310 -2.71 -10.70 0.17
CA ALA A 310 -2.48 -9.29 -0.05
C ALA A 310 -2.37 -8.96 -1.54
N VAL A 311 -1.65 -9.77 -2.32
CA VAL A 311 -1.55 -9.61 -3.78
C VAL A 311 -2.89 -9.79 -4.45
N ALA A 312 -3.60 -10.88 -4.15
CA ALA A 312 -4.90 -11.18 -4.75
C ALA A 312 -5.92 -10.08 -4.44
N PHE A 313 -5.97 -9.63 -3.18
CA PHE A 313 -6.86 -8.55 -2.76
C PHE A 313 -6.46 -7.22 -3.39
N ALA A 314 -5.21 -6.77 -3.27
CA ALA A 314 -4.78 -5.45 -3.73
C ALA A 314 -4.87 -5.32 -5.26
N CYS A 315 -4.45 -6.33 -6.02
CA CYS A 315 -4.56 -6.31 -7.48
C CYS A 315 -6.03 -6.35 -7.93
N GLY A 316 -6.86 -7.18 -7.28
CA GLY A 316 -8.31 -7.20 -7.53
C GLY A 316 -9.01 -5.90 -7.12
N PHE A 317 -8.49 -5.21 -6.09
CA PHE A 317 -8.98 -3.91 -5.66
C PHE A 317 -8.64 -2.83 -6.70
N TYR A 318 -7.39 -2.75 -7.17
CA TYR A 318 -6.98 -1.78 -8.21
C TYR A 318 -7.70 -1.95 -9.55
N ALA A 319 -8.21 -3.15 -9.86
CA ALA A 319 -9.08 -3.35 -11.02
C ALA A 319 -10.41 -2.55 -10.96
N HIS A 320 -10.85 -2.14 -9.77
CA HIS A 320 -12.14 -1.48 -9.57
C HIS A 320 -12.07 -0.16 -8.79
N HIS A 321 -11.01 0.07 -8.03
CA HIS A 321 -10.88 1.15 -7.06
C HIS A 321 -9.49 1.77 -7.10
N ASP A 322 -9.35 2.90 -6.40
CA ASP A 322 -8.08 3.59 -6.18
C ASP A 322 -7.94 3.90 -4.68
N PHE A 323 -6.80 3.54 -4.09
CA PHE A 323 -6.50 3.77 -2.66
C PHE A 323 -6.42 5.25 -2.27
N HIS A 324 -6.23 6.17 -3.23
CA HIS A 324 -6.26 7.61 -2.98
C HIS A 324 -7.69 8.17 -2.86
N HIS A 325 -8.71 7.39 -3.25
CA HIS A 325 -10.10 7.80 -3.19
C HIS A 325 -10.85 7.12 -2.03
N ALA A 326 -11.72 7.87 -1.37
CA ALA A 326 -12.57 7.32 -0.31
C ALA A 326 -13.50 6.24 -0.89
N LEU A 327 -13.66 5.12 -0.18
CA LEU A 327 -14.74 4.18 -0.47
C LEU A 327 -16.07 4.86 -0.13
N VAL A 328 -16.78 5.35 -1.15
CA VAL A 328 -18.08 6.00 -1.01
C VAL A 328 -19.17 4.94 -1.15
N ARG A 329 -20.08 4.89 -0.18
CA ARG A 329 -21.26 4.04 -0.23
C ARG A 329 -22.25 4.54 -1.28
N LYS A 330 -23.10 3.66 -1.83
CA LYS A 330 -24.21 4.05 -2.73
C LYS A 330 -25.17 5.09 -2.13
N ASP A 331 -25.26 5.20 -0.80
CA ASP A 331 -26.03 6.22 -0.08
C ASP A 331 -25.27 7.53 0.14
N GLY A 332 -24.07 7.68 -0.45
CA GLY A 332 -23.24 8.89 -0.36
C GLY A 332 -22.36 8.97 0.88
N HIS A 333 -22.47 8.04 1.83
CA HIS A 333 -21.69 8.04 3.08
C HIS A 333 -20.34 7.33 2.91
N ARG A 334 -19.31 7.69 3.70
CA ARG A 334 -18.01 6.99 3.62
C ARG A 334 -18.07 5.65 4.36
N PHE A 335 -17.35 4.64 3.85
CA PHE A 335 -17.19 3.37 4.58
C PHE A 335 -16.53 3.65 5.95
N GLY A 336 -17.01 3.02 7.02
CA GLY A 336 -16.52 3.25 8.38
C GLY A 336 -17.13 4.45 9.13
N GLU A 337 -17.94 5.29 8.48
CA GLU A 337 -18.77 6.26 9.19
C GLU A 337 -20.00 5.58 9.80
N ALA A 338 -20.35 5.98 11.03
CA ALA A 338 -21.58 5.54 11.67
C ALA A 338 -22.77 5.91 10.77
N ARG A 339 -23.63 4.94 10.48
CA ARG A 339 -24.84 5.17 9.69
C ARG A 339 -25.69 6.18 10.46
N PRO A 340 -26.16 7.28 9.85
CA PRO A 340 -27.10 8.16 10.54
C PRO A 340 -28.32 7.33 10.97
N PRO A 341 -28.88 7.57 12.16
CA PRO A 341 -30.08 6.88 12.59
C PRO A 341 -31.14 7.06 11.50
N ARG A 342 -31.78 5.95 11.10
CA ARG A 342 -32.89 5.98 10.15
C ARG A 342 -33.88 7.02 10.67
N ALA A 343 -34.07 8.11 9.93
CA ALA A 343 -35.12 9.07 10.25
C ALA A 343 -36.40 8.25 10.42
N ALA A 344 -37.01 8.32 11.60
CA ALA A 344 -38.28 7.69 11.86
C ALA A 344 -39.24 8.21 10.78
N VAL A 345 -39.69 7.31 9.91
CA VAL A 345 -40.71 7.64 8.92
C VAL A 345 -41.94 7.98 9.76
N THR A 346 -42.21 9.27 9.93
CA THR A 346 -43.47 9.74 10.48
C THR A 346 -44.55 9.25 9.53
N PRO A 347 -45.51 8.43 10.00
CA PRO A 347 -46.61 8.04 9.15
C PRO A 347 -47.34 9.32 8.72
N SER A 348 -47.43 9.51 7.42
CA SER A 348 -48.28 10.54 6.81
C SER A 348 -49.70 10.29 7.30
N VAL A 349 -50.16 11.13 8.22
CA VAL A 349 -51.57 11.22 8.57
C VAL A 349 -52.22 11.95 7.41
N SER A 350 -52.87 11.19 6.54
CA SER A 350 -53.80 11.74 5.56
C SER A 350 -55.02 12.28 6.32
N THR A 351 -55.24 13.60 6.22
CA THR A 351 -56.53 14.25 6.45
C THR A 351 -56.88 15.07 5.23
#